data_AF-A0A9N9H788-F1
#
_entry.id   AF-A0A9N9H788-F1
#
_cell.length_a   1.000
_cell.length_b   1.000
_cell.length_c   1.000
_cell.angle_alpha   90.00
_cell.angle_beta   90.00
_cell.angle_gamma   90.00
#
_symmetry.space_group_name_H-M   'P 1'
#
loop_
_entity.id
_entity.type
_entity.pdbx_description
1 polymer ?
#
loop_
_entity_poly.entity_id
_entity_poly.type
_entity_poly.pdbx_seq_one_letter_code
_entity_poly.pdbx_strand_id
1 'polypeptide(L)'
;MAAADRQHIYQTIQTSLAHIPSYIGQESLDDYCNRIETAISYTDTMIADANTANANTFTDAHKADIYKSKMAGKYLPVPPQHAGNNINTPARFRTWLGDTYLQRTVGTHQSAIQRLFQETFKTDDNPETYKARIRQYLLGVPDNDANALGFLMAHLPSELFIWMEGVNPGRITAFFNSLKEL
;
A
#
# COMPACT_ATOMS: atom_id res chain seq x y z
N MET A 1 13.22 20.04 -26.77
CA MET A 1 12.13 19.08 -26.51
C MET A 1 10.94 19.90 -26.05
N ALA A 2 9.77 19.80 -26.69
CA ALA A 2 8.59 20.54 -26.22
C ALA A 2 8.21 20.01 -24.83
N ALA A 3 7.95 20.89 -23.87
CA ALA A 3 7.47 20.47 -22.55
C ALA A 3 6.17 19.67 -22.75
N ALA A 4 6.09 18.47 -22.15
CA ALA A 4 4.87 17.67 -22.21
C ALA A 4 3.72 18.46 -21.58
N ASP A 5 2.60 18.59 -22.29
CA ASP A 5 1.39 19.12 -21.67
C ASP A 5 0.76 18.05 -20.75
N ARG A 6 -0.12 18.49 -19.85
CA ARG A 6 -0.79 17.60 -18.90
C ARG A 6 -1.52 16.44 -19.58
N GLN A 7 -2.07 16.66 -20.77
CA GLN A 7 -2.82 15.65 -21.52
C GLN A 7 -1.90 14.54 -22.02
N HIS A 8 -0.71 14.90 -22.49
CA HIS A 8 0.30 13.95 -22.93
C HIS A 8 0.78 13.07 -21.76
N ILE A 9 0.98 13.64 -20.57
CA ILE A 9 1.31 12.86 -19.36
C ILE A 9 0.20 11.85 -19.05
N TYR A 10 -1.08 12.27 -19.08
CA TYR A 10 -2.20 11.36 -18.85
C TYR A 10 -2.28 10.22 -19.87
N GLN A 11 -2.05 10.51 -21.16
CA GLN A 11 -2.07 9.49 -22.21
C GLN A 11 -1.00 8.42 -21.97
N THR A 12 0.23 8.83 -21.65
CA THR A 12 1.33 7.91 -21.37
C THR A 12 1.02 7.03 -20.15
N ILE A 13 0.52 7.62 -19.07
CA ILE A 13 0.11 6.85 -17.88
C ILE A 13 -1.03 5.88 -18.24
N GLN A 14 -2.02 6.32 -19.02
CA GLN A 14 -3.18 5.49 -19.38
C GLN A 14 -2.77 4.25 -20.17
N THR A 15 -1.75 4.34 -21.03
CA THR A 15 -1.18 3.19 -21.72
C THR A 15 -0.65 2.15 -20.72
N SER A 16 0.10 2.57 -19.70
CA SER A 16 0.59 1.66 -18.65
C SER A 16 -0.54 1.12 -17.76
N LEU A 17 -1.56 1.94 -17.47
CA LEU A 17 -2.71 1.55 -16.63
C LEU A 17 -3.67 0.55 -17.31
N ALA A 18 -3.63 0.42 -18.63
CA ALA A 18 -4.52 -0.49 -19.38
C ALA A 18 -4.37 -1.95 -18.93
N HIS A 19 -3.17 -2.34 -18.48
CA HIS A 19 -2.86 -3.69 -17.98
C HIS A 19 -3.19 -3.89 -16.50
N ILE A 20 -3.64 -2.85 -15.79
CA ILE A 20 -4.02 -2.92 -14.38
C ILE A 20 -5.55 -3.01 -14.33
N PRO A 21 -6.15 -4.13 -13.90
CA PRO A 21 -7.60 -4.23 -13.77
C PRO A 21 -8.13 -3.27 -12.70
N SER A 22 -9.41 -2.91 -12.77
CA SER A 22 -10.03 -2.09 -11.72
C SER A 22 -10.10 -2.84 -10.39
N TYR A 23 -9.87 -2.13 -9.29
CA TYR A 23 -9.83 -2.71 -7.96
C TYR A 23 -11.22 -3.05 -7.44
N ILE A 24 -11.45 -4.33 -7.21
CA ILE A 24 -12.63 -4.88 -6.54
C ILE A 24 -12.25 -5.62 -5.25
N GLY A 25 -10.99 -5.49 -4.80
CA GLY A 25 -10.46 -6.24 -3.66
C GLY A 25 -9.82 -7.57 -4.04
N GLN A 26 -9.43 -7.72 -5.31
CA GLN A 26 -8.88 -8.96 -5.88
C GLN A 26 -7.45 -9.28 -5.44
N GLU A 27 -6.72 -8.29 -4.92
CA GLU A 27 -5.33 -8.43 -4.47
C GLU A 27 -5.08 -7.51 -3.26
N SER A 28 -3.89 -7.61 -2.66
CA SER A 28 -3.52 -6.77 -1.54
C SER A 28 -3.55 -5.28 -1.94
N LEU A 29 -3.95 -4.42 -1.02
CA LEU A 29 -4.01 -2.98 -1.21
C LEU A 29 -2.67 -2.42 -1.72
N ASP A 30 -1.58 -2.87 -1.09
CA ASP A 30 -0.25 -2.32 -1.32
C ASP A 30 0.28 -2.72 -2.69
N ASP A 31 0.18 -4.01 -3.05
CA ASP A 31 0.60 -4.50 -4.37
C ASP A 31 -0.17 -3.77 -5.47
N TYR A 32 -1.48 -3.62 -5.29
CA TYR A 32 -2.30 -2.86 -6.22
C TYR A 32 -1.85 -1.40 -6.36
N CYS A 33 -1.66 -0.71 -5.23
CA CYS A 33 -1.23 0.68 -5.22
C CYS A 33 0.19 0.87 -5.78
N ASN A 34 1.09 -0.09 -5.59
CA ASN A 34 2.45 -0.06 -6.12
C ASN A 34 2.49 -0.30 -7.63
N ARG A 35 1.56 -1.09 -8.17
CA ARG A 35 1.41 -1.22 -9.64
C ARG A 35 0.97 0.10 -10.26
N ILE A 36 0.03 0.82 -9.64
CA ILE A 36 -0.37 2.16 -10.08
C ILE A 36 0.80 3.14 -9.94
N GLU A 37 1.54 3.11 -8.82
CA GLU A 37 2.70 3.98 -8.61
C GLU A 37 3.78 3.76 -9.66
N THR A 38 4.09 2.49 -9.96
CA THR A 38 5.03 2.09 -11.01
C THR A 38 4.58 2.59 -12.37
N ALA A 39 3.28 2.51 -12.69
CA ALA A 39 2.75 3.03 -13.93
C ALA A 39 2.92 4.56 -14.04
N ILE A 40 2.78 5.28 -12.94
CA ILE A 40 3.00 6.74 -12.89
C ILE A 40 4.49 7.08 -13.00
N SER A 41 5.38 6.32 -12.35
CA SER A 41 6.81 6.64 -12.28
C SER A 41 7.51 6.62 -13.64
N TYR A 42 6.99 5.88 -14.62
CA TYR A 42 7.44 5.96 -16.02
C TYR A 42 7.33 7.36 -16.62
N THR A 43 6.55 8.26 -16.02
CA THR A 43 6.37 9.65 -16.46
C THR A 43 7.03 10.68 -15.54
N ASP A 44 7.83 10.27 -14.55
CA ASP A 44 8.41 11.21 -13.57
C ASP A 44 9.25 12.32 -14.22
N THR A 45 10.09 11.99 -15.21
CA THR A 45 10.84 12.99 -15.97
C THR A 45 9.92 13.94 -16.74
N MET A 46 8.85 13.42 -17.37
CA MET A 46 7.89 14.25 -18.11
C MET A 46 7.14 15.21 -17.18
N ILE A 47 6.76 14.72 -15.99
CA ILE A 47 6.12 15.52 -14.95
C ILE A 47 7.07 16.61 -14.45
N ALA A 48 8.35 16.28 -14.22
CA ALA A 48 9.35 17.24 -13.77
C ALA A 48 9.59 18.35 -14.81
N ASP A 49 9.75 17.98 -16.08
CA ASP A 49 9.93 18.93 -17.18
C ASP A 49 8.71 19.84 -17.35
N ALA A 50 7.50 19.27 -17.30
CA ALA A 50 6.25 20.01 -17.41
C ALA A 50 6.06 20.99 -16.26
N ASN A 51 6.34 20.57 -15.02
CA ASN A 51 6.26 21.42 -13.84
C ASN A 51 7.34 22.51 -13.81
N THR A 52 8.51 22.26 -14.42
CA THR A 52 9.57 23.26 -14.59
C THR A 52 9.15 24.32 -15.60
N ALA A 53 8.54 23.91 -16.72
CA ALA A 53 8.04 24.84 -17.73
C ALA A 53 6.84 25.67 -17.23
N ASN A 54 5.91 25.03 -16.52
CA ASN A 54 4.74 25.67 -15.94
C ASN A 54 4.44 25.04 -14.58
N ALA A 55 4.57 25.84 -13.52
CA ALA A 55 4.38 25.36 -12.15
C ALA A 55 3.01 24.68 -11.98
N ASN A 56 3.00 23.52 -11.31
CA ASN A 56 1.80 22.75 -11.00
C ASN A 56 1.04 22.18 -12.21
N THR A 57 1.70 21.97 -13.35
CA THR A 57 1.09 21.30 -14.53
C THR A 57 0.55 19.91 -14.20
N PHE A 58 1.28 19.14 -13.40
CA PHE A 58 0.85 17.83 -12.92
C PHE A 58 1.22 17.66 -11.45
N THR A 59 0.21 17.50 -10.60
CA THR A 59 0.34 17.55 -9.13
C THR A 59 -0.11 16.25 -8.47
N ASP A 60 0.11 16.11 -7.16
CA ASP A 60 -0.38 14.96 -6.39
C ASP A 60 -1.90 14.78 -6.44
N ALA A 61 -2.67 15.86 -6.66
CA ALA A 61 -4.11 15.76 -6.85
C ALA A 61 -4.44 14.97 -8.13
N HIS A 62 -3.71 15.23 -9.21
CA HIS A 62 -3.83 14.49 -10.47
C HIS A 62 -3.42 13.03 -10.31
N LYS A 63 -2.36 12.75 -9.55
CA LYS A 63 -1.98 11.38 -9.17
C LYS A 63 -3.12 10.71 -8.38
N ALA A 64 -3.66 11.36 -7.35
CA ALA A 64 -4.74 10.81 -6.55
C ALA A 64 -6.00 10.51 -7.38
N ASP A 65 -6.33 11.34 -8.36
CA ASP A 65 -7.47 11.08 -9.26
C ASP A 65 -7.23 9.87 -10.16
N ILE A 66 -5.99 9.60 -10.56
CA ILE A 66 -5.62 8.34 -11.24
C ILE A 66 -5.93 7.14 -10.33
N TYR A 67 -5.49 7.17 -9.07
CA TYR A 67 -5.79 6.10 -8.11
C TYR A 67 -7.30 5.88 -7.96
N LYS A 68 -8.09 6.96 -7.82
CA LYS A 68 -9.55 6.91 -7.72
C LYS A 68 -10.20 6.30 -8.97
N SER A 69 -9.70 6.66 -10.16
CA SER A 69 -10.24 6.18 -11.45
C SER A 69 -10.17 4.66 -11.60
N LYS A 70 -9.27 4.02 -10.86
CA LYS A 70 -9.05 2.57 -10.88
C LYS A 70 -9.90 1.81 -9.87
N MET A 71 -10.68 2.49 -9.03
CA MET A 71 -11.58 1.82 -8.07
C MET A 71 -12.85 1.31 -8.75
N ALA A 72 -13.37 0.18 -8.27
CA ALA A 72 -14.63 -0.41 -8.74
C ALA A 72 -15.40 -1.12 -7.62
N GLY A 73 -16.62 -1.55 -7.94
CA GLY A 73 -17.47 -2.36 -7.07
C GLY A 73 -17.70 -1.70 -5.71
N LYS A 74 -17.44 -2.46 -4.63
CA LYS A 74 -17.65 -2.00 -3.25
C LYS A 74 -16.68 -0.92 -2.78
N TYR A 75 -15.72 -0.49 -3.58
CA TYR A 75 -14.82 0.63 -3.26
C TYR A 75 -15.28 1.95 -3.90
N LEU A 76 -16.42 1.93 -4.59
CA LEU A 76 -17.10 3.14 -5.07
C LEU A 76 -18.34 3.45 -4.22
N PRO A 77 -18.72 4.75 -4.14
CA PRO A 77 -17.94 5.90 -4.59
C PRO A 77 -16.74 6.18 -3.67
N VAL A 78 -15.65 6.72 -4.23
CA VAL A 78 -14.55 7.25 -3.40
C VAL A 78 -15.01 8.59 -2.82
N PRO A 79 -15.01 8.78 -1.49
CA PRO A 79 -15.42 10.04 -0.88
C PRO A 79 -14.42 11.16 -1.19
N PRO A 80 -14.83 12.43 -1.12
CA PRO A 80 -13.93 13.56 -1.31
C PRO A 80 -12.92 13.70 -0.16
N GLN A 81 -13.30 13.27 1.06
CA GLN A 81 -12.52 13.39 2.27
C GLN A 81 -12.53 12.10 3.09
N HIS A 82 -11.47 11.90 3.85
CA HIS A 82 -11.35 10.85 4.85
C HIS A 82 -10.62 11.39 6.08
N ALA A 83 -11.13 11.09 7.28
CA ALA A 83 -10.58 11.60 8.55
C ALA A 83 -10.26 13.11 8.54
N GLY A 84 -11.20 13.93 8.02
CA GLY A 84 -11.07 15.39 7.96
C GLY A 84 -10.08 15.92 6.91
N ASN A 85 -9.48 15.05 6.08
CA ASN A 85 -8.52 15.43 5.05
C ASN A 85 -9.05 15.14 3.65
N ASN A 86 -8.76 16.03 2.70
CA ASN A 86 -9.03 15.78 1.28
C ASN A 86 -8.20 14.60 0.76
N ILE A 87 -8.82 13.70 0.01
CA ILE A 87 -8.13 12.59 -0.65
C ILE A 87 -7.49 13.10 -1.96
N ASN A 88 -6.47 13.93 -1.83
CA ASN A 88 -5.82 14.64 -2.94
C ASN A 88 -4.32 14.34 -3.06
N THR A 89 -3.83 13.30 -2.37
CA THR A 89 -2.48 12.77 -2.56
C THR A 89 -2.54 11.24 -2.59
N PRO A 90 -1.60 10.56 -3.27
CA PRO A 90 -1.50 9.10 -3.24
C PRO A 90 -1.45 8.52 -1.83
N ALA A 91 -0.72 9.17 -0.92
CA ALA A 91 -0.63 8.74 0.48
C ALA A 91 -1.99 8.77 1.19
N ARG A 92 -2.74 9.87 1.07
CA ARG A 92 -4.08 9.99 1.68
C ARG A 92 -5.09 9.03 1.06
N PHE A 93 -4.97 8.78 -0.25
CA PHE A 93 -5.77 7.76 -0.93
C PHE A 93 -5.47 6.36 -0.38
N ARG A 94 -4.19 6.00 -0.23
CA ARG A 94 -3.76 4.72 0.36
C ARG A 94 -4.31 4.53 1.78
N THR A 95 -4.27 5.56 2.62
CA THR A 95 -4.89 5.53 3.96
C THR A 95 -6.37 5.23 3.90
N TRP A 96 -7.13 6.00 3.10
CA TRP A 96 -8.58 5.79 2.94
C TRP A 96 -8.91 4.40 2.41
N LEU A 97 -8.20 3.95 1.37
CA LEU A 97 -8.47 2.65 0.77
C LEU A 97 -8.12 1.52 1.74
N GLY A 98 -7.06 1.68 2.55
CA GLY A 98 -6.70 0.75 3.63
C GLY A 98 -7.80 0.60 4.66
N ASP A 99 -8.31 1.71 5.19
CA ASP A 99 -9.40 1.71 6.16
C ASP A 99 -10.69 1.15 5.55
N THR A 100 -10.98 1.49 4.29
CA THR A 100 -12.13 0.97 3.55
C THR A 100 -12.02 -0.53 3.29
N TYR A 101 -10.82 -1.02 2.98
CA TYR A 101 -10.54 -2.44 2.81
C TYR A 101 -10.78 -3.20 4.11
N LEU A 102 -10.26 -2.68 5.23
CA LEU A 102 -10.52 -3.24 6.55
C LEU A 102 -12.03 -3.30 6.79
N GLN A 103 -12.73 -2.17 6.68
CA GLN A 103 -14.18 -2.09 6.93
C GLN A 103 -15.02 -3.02 6.04
N ARG A 104 -14.73 -3.07 4.74
CA ARG A 104 -15.59 -3.72 3.73
C ARG A 104 -15.17 -5.14 3.35
N THR A 105 -13.99 -5.60 3.78
CA THR A 105 -13.45 -6.93 3.43
C THR A 105 -13.03 -7.73 4.67
N VAL A 106 -12.36 -7.10 5.63
CA VAL A 106 -11.85 -7.78 6.83
C VAL A 106 -12.86 -7.72 7.97
N GLY A 107 -13.67 -6.66 8.05
CA GLY A 107 -14.61 -6.36 9.13
C GLY A 107 -14.14 -5.17 9.96
N THR A 108 -14.01 -5.33 11.28
CA THR A 108 -13.51 -4.26 12.16
C THR A 108 -12.00 -4.36 12.34
N HIS A 109 -11.35 -3.32 12.88
CA HIS A 109 -9.95 -3.40 13.31
C HIS A 109 -9.72 -4.58 14.27
N GLN A 110 -10.67 -4.86 15.17
CA GLN A 110 -10.62 -6.01 16.06
C GLN A 110 -10.66 -7.35 15.28
N SER A 111 -11.41 -7.43 14.19
CA SER A 111 -11.40 -8.59 13.28
C SER A 111 -10.06 -8.73 12.55
N ALA A 112 -9.40 -7.63 12.20
CA ALA A 112 -8.07 -7.64 11.61
C ALA A 112 -7.02 -8.17 12.59
N ILE A 113 -7.05 -7.74 13.86
CA ILE A 113 -6.20 -8.28 14.92
C ILE A 113 -6.47 -9.77 15.13
N GLN A 114 -7.73 -10.20 15.15
CA GLN A 114 -8.07 -11.62 15.28
C GLN A 114 -7.53 -12.45 14.12
N ARG A 115 -7.59 -11.95 12.88
CA ARG A 115 -7.00 -12.63 11.72
C ARG A 115 -5.49 -12.61 11.77
N LEU A 116 -4.86 -11.50 12.17
CA LEU A 116 -3.43 -11.41 12.37
C LEU A 116 -2.98 -12.51 13.34
N PHE A 117 -3.63 -12.65 14.50
CA PHE A 117 -3.32 -13.68 15.49
C PHE A 117 -3.47 -15.13 14.97
N GLN A 118 -4.32 -15.35 13.97
CA GLN A 118 -4.50 -16.67 13.35
C GLN A 118 -3.48 -16.96 12.25
N GLU A 119 -2.71 -15.97 11.82
CA GLU A 119 -1.65 -16.19 10.84
C GLU A 119 -0.46 -16.90 11.46
N THR A 120 0.31 -17.53 10.60
CA THR A 120 1.59 -18.16 10.96
C THR A 120 2.50 -18.07 9.74
N PHE A 121 3.81 -18.16 9.97
CA PHE A 121 4.78 -18.30 8.91
C PHE A 121 4.71 -19.73 8.37
N LYS A 122 4.28 -19.90 7.12
CA LYS A 122 4.04 -21.23 6.53
C LYS A 122 5.36 -21.82 6.01
N THR A 123 5.38 -23.13 5.82
CA THR A 123 6.56 -23.85 5.32
C THR A 123 7.04 -23.36 3.95
N ASP A 124 6.10 -22.94 3.09
CA ASP A 124 6.40 -22.43 1.74
C ASP A 124 6.61 -20.91 1.71
N ASP A 125 6.52 -20.23 2.86
CA ASP A 125 6.74 -18.80 2.90
C ASP A 125 8.23 -18.46 2.83
N ASN A 126 8.50 -17.35 2.15
CA ASN A 126 9.68 -16.55 2.37
C ASN A 126 9.27 -15.25 3.08
N PRO A 127 10.24 -14.45 3.58
CA PRO A 127 9.97 -13.21 4.29
C PRO A 127 9.01 -12.26 3.55
N GLU A 128 9.14 -12.16 2.23
CA GLU A 128 8.33 -11.27 1.40
C GLU A 128 6.90 -11.80 1.19
N THR A 129 6.73 -13.10 0.94
CA THR A 129 5.38 -13.70 0.76
C THR A 129 4.61 -13.68 2.07
N TYR A 130 5.28 -13.96 3.19
CA TYR A 130 4.69 -13.85 4.52
C TYR A 130 4.27 -12.40 4.81
N LYS A 131 5.18 -11.44 4.63
CA LYS A 131 4.89 -10.01 4.81
C LYS A 131 3.69 -9.58 3.97
N ALA A 132 3.68 -9.90 2.69
CA ALA A 132 2.60 -9.53 1.77
C ALA A 132 1.23 -10.05 2.25
N ARG A 133 1.17 -11.30 2.74
CA ARG A 133 -0.08 -11.91 3.21
C ARG A 133 -0.68 -11.20 4.43
N ILE A 134 0.16 -10.87 5.41
CA ILE A 134 -0.31 -10.34 6.70
C ILE A 134 -0.37 -8.82 6.76
N ARG A 135 0.25 -8.12 5.80
CA ARG A 135 0.35 -6.65 5.77
C ARG A 135 -1.00 -5.95 5.86
N GLN A 136 -2.02 -6.51 5.23
CA GLN A 136 -3.39 -5.98 5.30
C GLN A 136 -3.95 -5.92 6.72
N TYR A 137 -3.53 -6.82 7.61
CA TYR A 137 -3.99 -6.85 9.01
C TYR A 137 -3.21 -5.91 9.91
N LEU A 138 -2.07 -5.41 9.44
CA LEU A 138 -1.24 -4.41 10.11
C LEU A 138 -1.61 -2.98 9.69
N LEU A 139 -2.59 -2.79 8.80
CA LEU A 139 -3.03 -1.47 8.37
C LEU A 139 -3.60 -0.68 9.56
N GLY A 140 -3.05 0.51 9.78
CA GLY A 140 -3.43 1.37 10.91
C GLY A 140 -2.83 0.95 12.26
N VAL A 141 -2.02 -0.10 12.31
CA VAL A 141 -1.25 -0.49 13.50
C VAL A 141 0.01 0.38 13.58
N PRO A 142 0.27 1.07 14.71
CA PRO A 142 1.51 1.83 14.89
C PRO A 142 2.76 0.95 14.76
N ASP A 143 3.82 1.49 14.15
CA ASP A 143 5.10 0.75 13.96
C ASP A 143 5.73 0.28 15.29
N ASN A 144 5.44 0.97 16.39
CA ASN A 144 5.90 0.66 17.74
C ASN A 144 4.87 -0.14 18.57
N ASP A 145 3.85 -0.72 17.95
CA ASP A 145 2.84 -1.52 18.66
C ASP A 145 3.44 -2.85 19.15
N ALA A 146 3.58 -2.97 20.47
CA ALA A 146 4.18 -4.13 21.11
C ALA A 146 3.31 -5.40 21.01
N ASN A 147 1.98 -5.26 20.93
CA ASN A 147 1.10 -6.42 20.81
C ASN A 147 1.22 -7.03 19.41
N ALA A 148 1.20 -6.19 18.38
CA ALA A 148 1.41 -6.63 17.01
C ALA A 148 2.78 -7.30 16.85
N LEU A 149 3.83 -6.72 17.43
CA LEU A 149 5.15 -7.34 17.44
C LEU A 149 5.16 -8.70 18.14
N GLY A 150 4.47 -8.83 19.28
CA GLY A 150 4.30 -10.10 19.98
C GLY A 150 3.62 -11.18 19.13
N PHE A 151 2.56 -10.81 18.38
CA PHE A 151 1.93 -11.72 17.42
C PHE A 151 2.90 -12.12 16.30
N LEU A 152 3.61 -11.15 15.71
CA LEU A 152 4.58 -11.41 14.64
C LEU A 152 5.68 -12.38 15.08
N MET A 153 6.19 -12.22 16.31
CA MET A 153 7.13 -13.17 16.92
C MET A 153 6.50 -14.56 17.04
N ALA A 154 5.27 -14.65 17.56
CA ALA A 154 4.56 -15.93 17.74
C ALA A 154 4.22 -16.65 16.42
N HIS A 155 4.20 -15.94 15.29
CA HIS A 155 3.98 -16.55 13.98
C HIS A 155 5.20 -17.32 13.47
N LEU A 156 6.40 -17.02 13.96
CA LEU A 156 7.64 -17.61 13.47
C LEU A 156 7.80 -19.07 13.92
N PRO A 157 8.33 -19.97 13.07
CA PRO A 157 8.76 -21.29 13.51
C PRO A 157 9.94 -21.17 14.47
N SER A 158 10.16 -22.20 15.30
CA SER A 158 11.10 -22.16 16.42
C SER A 158 12.50 -21.63 16.07
N GLU A 159 13.07 -22.05 14.94
CA GLU A 159 14.42 -21.61 14.53
C GLU A 159 14.45 -20.10 14.20
N LEU A 160 13.47 -19.61 13.45
CA LEU A 160 13.35 -18.20 13.11
C LEU A 160 12.99 -17.36 14.33
N PHE A 161 12.18 -17.90 15.24
CA PHE A 161 11.85 -17.25 16.50
C PHE A 161 13.11 -17.00 17.34
N ILE A 162 13.94 -18.02 17.55
CA ILE A 162 15.18 -17.92 18.35
C ILE A 162 16.13 -16.90 17.72
N TRP A 163 16.27 -16.94 16.39
CA TRP A 163 17.09 -15.97 15.68
C TRP A 163 16.56 -14.54 15.87
N MET A 164 15.27 -14.33 15.66
CA MET A 164 14.63 -13.02 15.78
C MET A 164 14.65 -12.49 17.22
N GLU A 165 14.55 -13.37 18.22
CA GLU A 165 14.68 -13.03 19.64
C GLU A 165 16.07 -12.45 19.94
N GLY A 166 17.13 -13.01 19.34
CA GLY A 166 18.49 -12.47 19.44
C GLY A 166 18.65 -11.09 18.79
N VAL A 167 17.91 -10.83 17.69
CA VAL A 167 17.90 -9.52 17.01
C VAL A 167 17.10 -8.48 17.79
N ASN A 168 16.04 -8.91 18.49
CA ASN A 168 15.14 -8.06 19.29
C ASN A 168 14.63 -6.83 18.54
N PRO A 169 13.84 -7.02 17.46
CA PRO A 169 13.34 -5.91 16.65
C PRO A 169 12.29 -5.10 17.41
N GLY A 170 12.68 -3.99 18.05
CA GLY A 170 11.75 -3.15 18.83
C GLY A 170 10.65 -2.42 18.04
N ARG A 171 10.49 -2.71 16.73
CA ARG A 171 9.55 -2.09 15.80
C ARG A 171 9.11 -3.11 14.74
N ILE A 172 7.88 -2.98 14.24
CA ILE A 172 7.34 -3.82 13.14
C ILE A 172 8.20 -3.69 11.88
N THR A 173 8.63 -2.47 11.54
CA THR A 173 9.53 -2.24 10.40
C THR A 173 10.87 -2.95 10.59
N ALA A 174 11.44 -2.90 11.80
CA ALA A 174 12.69 -3.58 12.12
C ALA A 174 12.53 -5.10 12.01
N PHE A 175 11.41 -5.65 12.51
CA PHE A 175 11.11 -7.08 12.42
C PHE A 175 11.14 -7.57 10.96
N PHE A 176 10.44 -6.88 10.06
CA PHE A 176 10.43 -7.26 8.64
C PHE A 176 11.76 -7.01 7.93
N ASN A 177 12.54 -6.00 8.35
CA ASN A 177 13.86 -5.77 7.78
C ASN A 177 14.82 -6.90 8.14
N SER A 178 14.84 -7.29 9.42
CA SER A 178 15.63 -8.44 9.88
C SER A 178 15.18 -9.71 9.19
N LEU A 179 13.87 -9.96 9.09
CA LEU A 179 13.37 -11.17 8.43
C LEU A 179 13.82 -11.30 6.97
N LYS A 180 14.06 -10.19 6.25
CA LYS A 180 14.56 -10.18 4.86
C LYS A 180 16.05 -10.51 4.73
N GLU A 181 16.82 -10.49 5.82
CA GLU A 181 18.25 -10.80 5.81
C GLU A 181 18.52 -12.32 5.84
N LEU A 182 17.47 -13.13 5.92
CA LEU A 182 17.46 -14.60 5.80
C LEU A 182 17.35 -15.03 4.33
#